data_AF-A0A8T7FVF5-F1
#
_entry.id   AF-A0A8T7FVF5-F1
#
_cell.length_a   1.000
_cell.length_b   1.000
_cell.length_c   1.000
_cell.angle_alpha   90.00
_cell.angle_beta   90.00
_cell.angle_gamma   90.00
#
_symmetry.space_group_name_H-M   'P 1'
#
loop_
_entity.id
_entity.type
_entity.pdbx_description
1 polymer ?
#
loop_
_entity_poly.entity_id
_entity_poly.type
_entity_poly.pdbx_seq_one_letter_code
_entity_poly.pdbx_strand_id
1 'polypeptide(L)'
;MYNPIMAANSLTLPSKKQLQPIAKKYGLRFIVLFGSVARGKAHEESDIDVGVYTEKPITFNRRLKLWLELCRAFNAEIDLAVLNHAEPVFGALVSRDGKLLFEGKKYAWENWRSYKVRQYWDTKKFRDDLERHLSRRVKALDHVAA
;
A
#
# COMPACT_ATOMS: atom_id res chain seq x y z
N MET A 1 -6.69 28.12 29.66
CA MET A 1 -6.19 26.74 29.58
C MET A 1 -6.49 26.23 28.18
N TYR A 2 -5.58 26.48 27.24
CA TYR A 2 -5.60 25.92 25.88
C TYR A 2 -4.13 25.61 25.57
N ASN A 3 -3.80 24.33 25.47
CA ASN A 3 -2.43 23.86 25.29
C ASN A 3 -2.19 23.67 23.79
N PRO A 4 -1.36 24.49 23.13
CA PRO A 4 -1.14 24.41 21.69
C PRO A 4 -0.19 23.24 21.39
N ILE A 5 -0.73 22.03 21.20
CA ILE A 5 0.04 20.87 20.72
C ILE A 5 -0.03 20.74 19.18
N MET A 6 -0.74 21.62 18.47
CA MET A 6 -0.97 21.49 17.02
C MET A 6 0.03 22.27 16.14
N ALA A 7 1.28 22.44 16.59
CA ALA A 7 2.31 23.07 15.78
C ALA A 7 3.10 22.00 14.98
N ALA A 8 2.75 21.88 13.69
CA ALA A 8 3.61 21.38 12.60
C ALA A 8 4.19 19.95 12.76
N ASN A 9 3.38 18.92 12.52
CA ASN A 9 3.91 17.59 12.20
C ASN A 9 4.32 17.57 10.72
N SER A 10 5.57 17.94 10.42
CA SER A 10 6.19 17.59 9.16
C SER A 10 6.36 16.06 9.14
N LEU A 11 5.60 15.38 8.28
CA LEU A 11 5.59 13.92 8.19
C LEU A 11 7.02 13.39 7.97
N THR A 12 7.64 12.87 9.03
CA THR A 12 9.05 12.47 8.99
C THR A 12 9.12 10.98 8.73
N LEU A 13 9.49 10.60 7.51
CA LEU A 13 9.60 9.19 7.14
C LEU A 13 10.75 8.51 7.90
N PRO A 14 10.56 7.27 8.40
CA PRO A 14 11.62 6.55 9.09
C PRO A 14 12.80 6.28 8.18
N SER A 15 14.00 6.38 8.75
CA SER A 15 15.22 6.03 8.05
C SER A 15 15.31 4.52 7.78
N LYS A 16 16.09 4.14 6.77
CA LYS A 16 16.40 2.72 6.48
C LYS A 16 16.93 1.97 7.70
N LYS A 17 17.69 2.64 8.58
CA LYS A 17 18.27 2.07 9.80
C LYS A 17 17.20 1.69 10.83
N GLN A 18 16.12 2.48 10.94
CA GLN A 18 14.99 2.19 11.84
C GLN A 18 14.14 1.03 11.32
N LEU A 19 13.98 0.93 9.99
CA LEU A 19 13.16 -0.12 9.37
C LEU A 19 13.88 -1.48 9.28
N GLN A 20 15.20 -1.49 9.18
CA GLN A 20 16.00 -2.72 9.05
C GLN A 20 15.76 -3.77 10.15
N PRO A 21 15.77 -3.45 11.47
CA PRO A 21 15.52 -4.45 12.50
C PRO A 21 14.10 -5.03 12.44
N ILE A 22 13.10 -4.19 12.15
CA ILE A 22 11.70 -4.62 11.96
C ILE A 22 11.62 -5.56 10.76
N ALA A 23 12.22 -5.17 9.63
CA ALA A 23 12.23 -5.98 8.42
C ALA A 23 12.85 -7.37 8.64
N LYS A 24 13.99 -7.44 9.35
CA LYS A 24 14.62 -8.72 9.71
C LYS A 24 13.72 -9.57 10.61
N LYS A 25 13.15 -8.98 11.66
CA LYS A 25 12.30 -9.66 12.64
C LYS A 25 11.07 -10.31 11.99
N TYR A 26 10.46 -9.64 11.03
CA TYR A 26 9.24 -10.12 10.36
C TYR A 26 9.49 -10.81 9.00
N GLY A 27 10.74 -10.87 8.53
CA GLY A 27 11.08 -11.49 7.24
C GLY A 27 10.54 -10.69 6.04
N LEU A 28 10.62 -9.37 6.11
CA LEU A 28 10.16 -8.46 5.05
C LEU A 28 11.25 -8.34 3.99
N ARG A 29 10.89 -8.57 2.72
CA ARG A 29 11.81 -8.36 1.59
C ARG A 29 11.87 -6.91 1.17
N PHE A 30 10.76 -6.17 1.28
CA PHE A 30 10.73 -4.74 1.10
C PHE A 30 9.58 -4.09 1.87
N ILE A 31 9.72 -2.78 2.10
CA ILE A 31 8.72 -1.87 2.65
C ILE A 31 8.59 -0.70 1.68
N VAL A 32 7.37 -0.37 1.29
CA VAL A 32 7.05 0.69 0.33
C VAL A 32 6.00 1.61 0.92
N LEU A 33 6.16 2.92 0.71
CA LEU A 33 5.11 3.91 0.95
C LEU A 33 4.30 4.06 -0.32
N PHE A 34 2.97 4.02 -0.24
CA PHE A 34 2.11 4.29 -1.41
C PHE A 34 1.05 5.34 -1.07
N GLY A 35 0.03 5.48 -1.91
CA GLY A 35 -1.13 6.31 -1.59
C GLY A 35 -0.96 7.82 -1.79
N SER A 36 -1.78 8.60 -1.08
CA SER A 36 -1.83 10.08 -1.17
C SER A 36 -0.50 10.72 -0.75
N VAL A 37 0.14 10.17 0.29
CA VAL A 37 1.43 10.62 0.81
C VAL A 37 2.55 10.39 -0.22
N ALA A 38 2.56 9.22 -0.89
CA ALA A 38 3.53 8.98 -1.96
C ALA A 38 3.34 9.94 -3.15
N ARG A 39 2.11 10.39 -3.43
CA ARG A 39 1.78 11.31 -4.52
C ARG A 39 1.95 12.81 -4.19
N GLY A 40 2.41 13.15 -2.98
CA GLY A 40 2.68 14.54 -2.59
C GLY A 40 1.44 15.39 -2.34
N LYS A 41 0.27 14.76 -2.16
CA LYS A 41 -1.01 15.42 -1.81
C LYS A 41 -1.36 15.23 -0.33
N ALA A 42 -0.35 15.16 0.54
CA ALA A 42 -0.59 14.93 1.96
C ALA A 42 -1.21 16.19 2.59
N HIS A 43 -2.39 16.03 3.18
CA HIS A 43 -2.90 16.93 4.22
C HIS A 43 -2.31 16.53 5.58
N GLU A 44 -2.27 17.45 6.55
CA GLU A 44 -1.66 17.29 7.88
C GLU A 44 -2.19 16.11 8.72
N GLU A 45 -3.33 15.52 8.31
CA GLU A 45 -3.97 14.33 8.93
C GLU A 45 -3.91 13.05 8.06
N SER A 46 -3.07 13.00 7.01
CA SER A 46 -3.14 11.88 6.06
C SER A 46 -2.66 10.55 6.65
N ASP A 47 -3.52 9.54 6.61
CA ASP A 47 -3.18 8.14 6.86
C ASP A 47 -1.98 7.72 5.99
N ILE A 48 -0.94 7.18 6.62
CA ILE A 48 0.27 6.74 5.92
C ILE A 48 0.04 5.31 5.39
N ASP A 49 -0.13 5.20 4.08
CA ASP A 49 -0.29 3.90 3.40
C ASP A 49 1.07 3.17 3.25
N VAL A 50 1.24 2.08 3.99
CA VAL A 50 2.48 1.29 4.00
C VAL A 50 2.25 -0.13 3.48
N GLY A 51 3.03 -0.50 2.47
CA GLY A 51 3.02 -1.80 1.85
C GLY A 51 4.21 -2.63 2.31
N VAL A 52 3.97 -3.87 2.70
CA VAL A 52 5.03 -4.82 3.07
C VAL A 52 4.91 -6.08 2.24
N TYR A 53 6.05 -6.60 1.79
CA TYR A 53 6.12 -7.91 1.15
C TYR A 53 6.97 -8.85 1.98
N THR A 54 6.38 -9.96 2.38
CA THR A 54 6.97 -10.93 3.31
C THR A 54 7.47 -12.16 2.57
N GLU A 55 8.53 -12.79 3.06
CA GLU A 55 9.03 -14.04 2.47
C GLU A 55 8.09 -15.23 2.69
N LYS A 56 7.41 -15.27 3.84
CA LYS A 56 6.45 -16.32 4.21
C LYS A 56 5.13 -15.69 4.63
N PRO A 57 3.99 -16.37 4.46
CA PRO A 57 2.72 -15.90 4.98
C PRO A 57 2.82 -15.49 6.45
N ILE A 58 2.31 -14.30 6.76
CA ILE A 58 2.32 -13.75 8.11
C ILE A 58 0.99 -14.06 8.79
N THR A 59 1.04 -14.60 10.01
CA THR A 59 -0.16 -14.83 10.82
C THR A 59 -0.77 -13.50 11.26
N PHE A 60 -2.07 -13.50 11.58
CA PHE A 60 -2.78 -12.30 12.06
C PHE A 60 -2.06 -11.64 13.26
N ASN A 61 -1.68 -12.43 14.27
CA ASN A 61 -0.97 -11.94 15.44
C ASN A 61 0.40 -11.32 15.10
N ARG A 62 1.14 -11.89 14.15
CA ARG A 62 2.41 -11.28 13.70
C ARG A 62 2.17 -10.01 12.90
N ARG A 63 1.12 -9.97 12.07
CA ARG A 63 0.72 -8.76 11.32
C ARG A 63 0.37 -7.62 12.26
N LEU A 64 -0.38 -7.87 13.33
CA LEU A 64 -0.75 -6.85 14.32
C LEU A 64 0.49 -6.29 15.04
N LYS A 65 1.44 -7.15 15.43
CA LYS A 65 2.69 -6.70 16.05
C LYS A 65 3.57 -5.91 15.08
N LEU A 66 3.63 -6.33 13.81
CA LEU A 66 4.32 -5.60 12.76
C LEU A 66 3.69 -4.21 12.56
N TRP A 67 2.36 -4.13 12.50
CA TRP A 67 1.63 -2.86 12.40
C TRP A 67 2.00 -1.92 13.55
N LEU A 68 1.92 -2.39 14.81
CA LEU A 68 2.31 -1.59 15.98
C LEU A 68 3.76 -1.07 15.93
N GLU A 69 4.70 -1.91 15.49
CA GLU A 69 6.11 -1.51 15.36
C GLU A 69 6.31 -0.48 14.25
N LEU A 70 5.57 -0.59 13.14
CA LEU A 70 5.61 0.40 12.07
C LEU A 70 4.93 1.71 12.51
N CYS A 71 3.77 1.70 13.16
CA CYS A 71 3.17 2.93 13.70
C CYS A 71 4.15 3.69 14.59
N ARG A 72 4.90 2.98 15.44
CA ARG A 72 5.96 3.57 16.27
C ARG A 72 7.13 4.11 15.46
N ALA A 73 7.56 3.41 14.42
CA ALA A 73 8.66 3.85 13.57
C ALA A 73 8.30 5.09 12.74
N PHE A 74 7.04 5.19 12.28
CA PHE A 74 6.51 6.32 11.53
C PHE A 74 6.00 7.47 12.41
N ASN A 75 5.86 7.23 13.72
CA ASN A 75 5.25 8.15 14.67
C ASN A 75 3.86 8.65 14.24
N ALA A 76 3.08 7.76 13.63
CA ALA A 76 1.78 8.04 13.05
C ALA A 76 0.96 6.75 12.93
N GLU A 77 -0.35 6.90 12.74
CA GLU A 77 -1.19 5.79 12.33
C GLU A 77 -0.88 5.40 10.87
N ILE A 78 -0.80 4.10 10.61
CA ILE A 78 -0.49 3.58 9.28
C ILE A 78 -1.60 2.64 8.80
N ASP A 79 -1.93 2.67 7.52
CA ASP A 79 -2.66 1.57 6.87
C ASP A 79 -1.65 0.54 6.34
N LEU A 80 -1.67 -0.67 6.91
CA LEU A 80 -0.74 -1.73 6.58
C LEU A 80 -1.34 -2.71 5.57
N ALA A 81 -0.85 -2.64 4.34
CA ALA A 81 -1.15 -3.60 3.28
C ALA A 81 -0.08 -4.70 3.18
N VAL A 82 -0.51 -5.96 3.25
CA VAL A 82 0.36 -7.12 2.98
C VAL A 82 0.29 -7.47 1.49
N LEU A 83 1.39 -7.24 0.78
CA LEU A 83 1.45 -7.28 -0.68
C LEU A 83 1.61 -8.68 -1.29
N ASN A 84 1.73 -9.71 -0.46
CA ASN A 84 1.86 -11.11 -0.88
C ASN A 84 0.71 -11.56 -1.80
N HIS A 85 -0.51 -11.12 -1.49
CA HIS A 85 -1.73 -11.47 -2.21
C HIS A 85 -2.44 -10.23 -2.77
N ALA A 86 -1.71 -9.15 -3.03
CA ALA A 86 -2.29 -7.93 -3.59
C ALA A 86 -3.00 -8.24 -4.92
N GLU A 87 -4.28 -7.87 -5.01
CA GLU A 87 -5.08 -7.98 -6.23
C GLU A 87 -4.43 -7.23 -7.40
N PRO A 88 -4.63 -7.65 -8.66
CA PRO A 88 -3.91 -7.08 -9.82
C PRO A 88 -4.01 -5.56 -9.94
N VAL A 89 -5.20 -4.98 -9.69
CA VAL A 89 -5.41 -3.53 -9.74
C VAL A 89 -4.66 -2.82 -8.62
N PHE A 90 -4.81 -3.29 -7.38
CA PHE A 90 -4.13 -2.71 -6.22
C PHE A 90 -2.60 -2.86 -6.34
N GLY A 91 -2.12 -4.02 -6.75
CA GLY A 91 -0.71 -4.27 -7.00
C GLY A 91 -0.11 -3.36 -8.08
N ALA A 92 -0.86 -3.08 -9.15
CA ALA A 92 -0.43 -2.13 -10.18
C ALA A 92 -0.38 -0.68 -9.67
N LEU A 93 -1.34 -0.26 -8.84
CA LEU A 93 -1.32 1.06 -8.21
C LEU A 93 -0.11 1.24 -7.30
N VAL A 94 0.14 0.28 -6.41
CA VAL A 94 1.32 0.28 -5.54
C VAL A 94 2.60 0.23 -6.36
N SER A 95 2.63 -0.56 -7.44
CA SER A 95 3.77 -0.61 -8.36
C SER A 95 4.03 0.73 -9.05
N ARG A 96 2.99 1.45 -9.45
CA ARG A 96 3.13 2.72 -10.18
C ARG A 96 3.54 3.85 -9.26
N ASP A 97 2.86 3.99 -8.11
CA ASP A 97 2.95 5.17 -7.24
C ASP A 97 3.84 4.95 -6.01
N GLY A 98 4.26 3.70 -5.76
CA GLY A 98 5.00 3.31 -4.56
C GLY A 98 6.44 3.85 -4.51
N LYS A 99 6.82 4.37 -3.34
CA LYS A 99 8.17 4.80 -2.98
C LYS A 99 8.83 3.80 -2.04
N LEU A 100 9.91 3.17 -2.51
CA LEU A 100 10.65 2.18 -1.74
C LEU A 100 11.31 2.82 -0.51
N LEU A 101 10.93 2.37 0.69
CA LEU A 101 11.53 2.84 1.95
C LEU A 101 12.67 1.93 2.39
N PHE A 102 12.50 0.62 2.25
CA PHE A 102 13.49 -0.37 2.65
C PHE A 102 13.47 -1.56 1.70
N GLU A 103 14.65 -2.09 1.39
CA GLU A 103 14.83 -3.34 0.66
C GLU A 103 15.80 -4.25 1.42
N GLY A 104 15.33 -5.45 1.75
CA GLY A 104 16.09 -6.47 2.48
C GLY A 104 16.75 -7.50 1.57
N LYS A 105 16.24 -7.68 0.34
CA LYS A 105 16.80 -8.57 -0.67
C LYS A 105 16.92 -7.81 -1.99
N LYS A 106 18.11 -7.87 -2.61
CA LYS A 106 18.40 -7.19 -3.87
C LYS A 106 17.33 -7.48 -4.92
N TYR A 107 16.82 -6.43 -5.55
CA TYR A 107 15.81 -6.47 -6.61
C TYR A 107 14.44 -7.02 -6.18
N ALA A 108 14.15 -7.12 -4.88
CA ALA A 108 12.87 -7.64 -4.43
C ALA A 108 11.72 -6.70 -4.85
N TRP A 109 11.96 -5.39 -4.79
CA TRP A 109 10.97 -4.40 -5.20
C TRP A 109 10.73 -4.42 -6.70
N GLU A 110 11.78 -4.36 -7.51
CA GLU A 110 11.70 -4.31 -8.97
C GLU A 110 11.08 -5.57 -9.56
N ASN A 111 11.45 -6.74 -9.02
CA ASN A 111 10.87 -8.02 -9.44
C ASN A 111 9.38 -8.09 -9.12
N TRP A 112 8.97 -7.66 -7.92
CA TRP A 112 7.56 -7.63 -7.55
C TRP A 112 6.77 -6.64 -8.41
N ARG A 113 7.33 -5.45 -8.65
CA ARG A 113 6.74 -4.40 -9.48
C ARG A 113 6.49 -4.88 -10.90
N SER A 114 7.51 -5.46 -11.54
CA SER A 114 7.41 -6.02 -12.89
C SER A 114 6.38 -7.15 -12.96
N TYR A 115 6.34 -8.02 -11.95
CA TYR A 115 5.35 -9.09 -11.88
C TYR A 115 3.92 -8.55 -11.79
N LYS A 116 3.66 -7.55 -10.92
CA LYS A 116 2.32 -6.99 -10.74
C LYS A 116 1.81 -6.20 -11.92
N VAL A 117 2.68 -5.46 -12.62
CA VAL A 117 2.30 -4.77 -13.86
C VAL A 117 1.87 -5.78 -14.92
N ARG A 118 2.61 -6.88 -15.11
CA ARG A 118 2.21 -7.95 -16.03
C ARG A 118 0.88 -8.58 -15.64
N GLN A 119 0.72 -8.94 -14.36
CA GLN A 119 -0.53 -9.51 -13.84
C GLN A 119 -1.75 -8.59 -14.09
N TYR A 120 -1.57 -7.27 -13.99
CA TYR A 120 -2.61 -6.29 -14.31
C TYR A 120 -3.02 -6.34 -15.80
N TRP A 121 -2.04 -6.43 -16.71
CA TRP A 121 -2.31 -6.52 -18.14
C TRP A 121 -2.95 -7.85 -18.51
N ASP A 122 -2.49 -8.96 -17.95
CA ASP A 122 -3.04 -10.31 -18.20
C ASP A 122 -4.53 -10.41 -17.82
N THR A 123 -4.91 -9.70 -16.75
CA THR A 123 -6.29 -9.67 -16.24
C THR A 123 -7.15 -8.55 -16.84
N LYS A 124 -6.58 -7.68 -17.68
CA LYS A 124 -7.29 -6.53 -18.26
C LYS A 124 -8.53 -6.97 -19.04
N LYS A 125 -8.43 -8.02 -19.85
CA LYS A 125 -9.55 -8.51 -20.68
C LYS A 125 -10.80 -8.82 -19.84
N PHE A 126 -10.63 -9.44 -18.67
CA PHE A 126 -11.74 -9.80 -17.79
C PHE A 126 -12.40 -8.56 -17.17
N ARG A 127 -11.59 -7.54 -16.86
CA ARG A 127 -12.10 -6.24 -16.38
C ARG A 127 -12.84 -5.49 -17.48
N ASP A 128 -12.30 -5.47 -18.69
CA ASP A 128 -12.96 -4.85 -19.85
C ASP A 128 -14.30 -5.55 -20.15
N ASP A 129 -14.36 -6.88 -20.05
CA ASP A 129 -15.60 -7.66 -20.19
C ASP A 129 -16.61 -7.28 -19.11
N LEU A 130 -16.19 -7.22 -17.85
CA LEU A 130 -17.03 -6.83 -16.72
C LEU A 130 -17.58 -5.41 -16.91
N GLU A 131 -16.72 -4.44 -17.26
CA GLU A 131 -17.12 -3.06 -17.51
C GLU A 131 -18.19 -2.98 -18.61
N ARG A 132 -18.01 -3.70 -19.72
CA ARG A 132 -19.02 -3.77 -20.79
C ARG A 132 -20.37 -4.28 -20.27
N HIS A 133 -20.38 -5.32 -19.45
CA HIS A 133 -21.62 -5.88 -18.90
C HIS A 133 -22.29 -4.91 -17.92
N LEU A 134 -21.52 -4.28 -17.03
CA LEU A 134 -22.03 -3.29 -16.08
C LEU A 134 -22.61 -2.08 -16.80
N SER A 135 -21.91 -1.52 -17.80
CA SER A 135 -22.42 -0.38 -18.58
C SER A 135 -23.73 -0.70 -19.31
N ARG A 136 -23.89 -1.93 -19.82
CA ARG A 136 -25.16 -2.37 -20.44
C ARG A 136 -26.30 -2.42 -19.43
N ARG A 137 -26.04 -2.94 -18.21
CA ARG A 137 -27.06 -3.03 -17.15
C ARG A 137 -27.48 -1.66 -16.64
N VAL A 138 -26.55 -0.73 -16.45
CA VAL A 138 -26.87 0.64 -16.03
C VAL A 138 -27.81 1.31 -17.05
N LYS A 139 -27.45 1.27 -18.34
CA LYS A 139 -28.31 1.80 -19.42
C LYS A 139 -29.70 1.17 -19.46
N ALA A 140 -29.79 -0.14 -19.24
CA ALA A 140 -31.08 -0.83 -19.22
C ALA A 140 -31.96 -0.42 -18.04
N LEU A 141 -31.37 -0.08 -16.88
CA LEU A 141 -32.10 0.39 -15.70
C LEU A 141 -32.58 1.85 -15.87
N ASP A 142 -31.80 2.69 -16.55
CA ASP A 142 -32.19 4.08 -16.86
C ASP A 142 -33.49 4.14 -17.71
N HIS A 143 -33.75 3.11 -18.52
CA HIS A 143 -34.99 2.99 -19.30
C HIS A 143 -36.19 2.47 -18.51
N VAL A 144 -35.98 1.88 -17.32
CA VAL A 144 -37.06 1.32 -16.47
C VAL A 144 -37.45 2.30 -15.37
N ALA A 145 -36.59 3.28 -15.06
CA ALA A 145 -36.81 4.31 -14.05
C ALA A 145 -37.42 5.62 -14.61
N ALA A 146 -37.75 5.67 -15.90
CA ALA A 146 -38.42 6.78 -16.58
C ALA A 146 -39.87 6.41 -16.91
#